data_AF-A0A1G7GB29-F1
#
_entry.id   AF-A0A1G7GB29-F1
#
_cell.length_a   1.000
_cell.length_b   1.000
_cell.length_c   1.000
_cell.angle_alpha   90.00
_cell.angle_beta   90.00
_cell.angle_gamma   90.00
#
_symmetry.space_group_name_H-M   'P 1'
#
loop_
_entity.id
_entity.type
_entity.pdbx_description
1 polymer ?
#
loop_
_entity_poly.entity_id
_entity_poly.type
_entity_poly.pdbx_seq_one_letter_code
_entity_poly.pdbx_strand_id
1 'polypeptide(L)'
;MKIDTKLFLFVLIISLFSCKGTAQESGIEKPIAEFGPSELEKNGFPKSVGIVNDYGQIFSETQYLELTKVLYEYDSTTTRQIAVITIDSIAPYKNIEKYASDLGNEWGVGAADKNNGLVIVICKPCRQIAIATGLGTEQVYR
;
A
#
# COMPACT_ATOMS: atom_id res chain seq x y z
N MET A 1 52.08 12.29 -1.28
CA MET A 1 50.71 11.94 -0.83
C MET A 1 50.85 10.81 0.18
N LYS A 2 50.80 11.10 1.49
CA LYS A 2 50.90 10.08 2.55
C LYS A 2 49.53 9.46 2.72
N ILE A 3 49.36 8.22 2.26
CA ILE A 3 48.13 7.46 2.45
C ILE A 3 48.13 6.99 3.90
N ASP A 4 47.16 7.47 4.67
CA ASP A 4 47.06 7.16 6.10
C ASP A 4 46.88 5.66 6.31
N THR A 5 47.73 5.07 7.15
CA THR A 5 47.72 3.63 7.46
C THR A 5 46.38 3.17 8.06
N LYS A 6 45.57 4.10 8.59
CA LYS A 6 44.19 3.86 9.03
C LYS A 6 43.21 3.63 7.88
N LEU A 7 43.42 4.24 6.71
CA LEU A 7 42.64 4.00 5.50
C LEU A 7 42.93 2.61 4.93
N PHE A 8 44.18 2.14 5.05
CA PHE A 8 44.57 0.80 4.63
C PHE A 8 44.03 -0.29 5.58
N LEU A 9 43.96 -0.01 6.88
CA LEU A 9 43.36 -0.92 7.87
C LEU A 9 41.84 -1.09 7.65
N PHE A 10 41.16 -0.06 7.18
CA PHE A 10 39.71 -0.10 6.90
C PHE A 10 39.39 -0.90 5.63
N VAL A 11 40.24 -0.82 4.60
CA VAL A 11 40.08 -1.60 3.34
C VAL A 11 40.38 -3.10 3.55
N LEU A 12 41.26 -3.45 4.50
CA LEU A 12 41.58 -4.84 4.82
C LEU A 12 40.43 -5.59 5.53
N ILE A 13 39.53 -4.87 6.20
CA ILE A 13 38.36 -5.44 6.89
C ILE A 13 37.22 -5.74 5.91
N ILE A 14 37.08 -4.94 4.84
CA ILE A 14 36.04 -5.11 3.81
C ILE A 14 36.32 -6.34 2.92
N SER A 15 37.58 -6.80 2.85
CA SER A 15 38.00 -7.93 2.02
C SER A 15 37.86 -9.31 2.68
N LEU A 16 37.39 -9.39 3.94
CA LEU A 16 37.15 -10.67 4.64
C LEU A 16 35.67 -11.10 4.70
N PHE A 17 34.73 -10.35 4.13
CA PHE A 17 33.35 -10.81 3.90
C PHE A 17 33.15 -11.51 2.54
N SER A 18 34.19 -12.19 2.07
CA SER A 18 34.11 -13.07 0.90
C SER A 18 33.60 -14.45 1.34
N CYS A 19 32.31 -14.55 1.65
CA CYS A 19 31.63 -15.84 1.72
C CYS A 19 31.38 -16.34 0.30
N LYS A 20 32.07 -17.43 -0.01
CA LYS A 20 31.94 -18.27 -1.21
C LYS A 20 30.48 -18.48 -1.59
N GLY A 21 30.23 -18.41 -2.89
CA GLY A 21 28.91 -18.54 -3.47
C GLY A 21 28.27 -19.92 -3.33
N THR A 22 26.97 -19.90 -3.59
CA THR A 22 26.21 -21.02 -4.13
C THR A 22 25.51 -20.51 -5.38
N ALA A 23 25.91 -21.04 -6.54
CA ALA A 23 25.03 -21.07 -7.68
C ALA A 23 23.86 -21.99 -7.30
N GLN A 24 22.65 -21.46 -7.28
CA GLN A 24 21.45 -22.27 -7.22
C GLN A 24 20.48 -21.74 -8.28
N GLU A 25 20.52 -22.40 -9.42
CA GLU A 25 19.49 -22.35 -10.45
C GLU A 25 18.45 -23.41 -10.07
N SER A 26 17.29 -23.00 -9.56
CA SER A 26 16.04 -23.75 -9.70
C SER A 26 14.84 -22.95 -9.20
N GLY A 27 13.80 -22.89 -10.03
CA GLY A 27 12.45 -22.50 -9.64
C GLY A 27 12.13 -21.02 -9.89
N ILE A 28 11.49 -20.74 -11.02
CA ILE A 28 10.55 -19.62 -11.10
C ILE A 28 9.36 -20.02 -10.21
N GLU A 29 9.45 -19.77 -8.90
CA GLU A 29 8.25 -19.54 -8.13
C GLU A 29 7.86 -18.09 -8.39
N LYS A 30 6.89 -17.95 -9.30
CA LYS A 30 6.07 -16.75 -9.41
C LYS A 30 5.63 -16.39 -7.99
N PRO A 31 5.84 -15.17 -7.47
CA PRO A 31 5.18 -14.76 -6.24
C PRO A 31 3.70 -14.65 -6.59
N ILE A 32 2.97 -15.76 -6.45
CA ILE A 32 1.54 -15.72 -6.25
C ILE A 32 1.43 -15.02 -4.91
N ALA A 33 0.98 -13.78 -4.93
CA ALA A 33 0.61 -13.08 -3.71
C ALA A 33 -0.60 -13.81 -3.12
N GLU A 34 -0.33 -14.89 -2.40
CA GLU A 34 -1.28 -15.61 -1.58
C GLU A 34 -1.48 -14.75 -0.33
N PHE A 35 -2.30 -13.71 -0.47
CA PHE A 35 -2.77 -12.95 0.68
C PHE A 35 -3.74 -13.85 1.44
N GLY A 36 -3.21 -14.54 2.45
CA GLY A 36 -3.99 -15.22 3.47
C GLY A 36 -4.97 -14.26 4.16
N PRO A 37 -5.88 -14.79 4.99
CA PRO A 37 -6.90 -13.99 5.67
C PRO A 37 -6.27 -12.77 6.33
N SER A 38 -6.83 -11.59 6.04
CA SER A 38 -6.27 -10.28 6.35
C SER A 38 -5.54 -10.29 7.70
N GLU A 39 -4.22 -10.15 7.70
CA GLU A 39 -3.50 -9.79 8.92
C GLU A 39 -4.03 -8.42 9.36
N LEU A 40 -4.95 -8.45 10.32
CA LEU A 40 -5.47 -7.27 10.95
C LEU A 40 -4.34 -6.67 11.77
N GLU A 41 -3.97 -5.44 11.46
CA GLU A 41 -3.11 -4.61 12.29
C GLU A 41 -3.76 -4.44 13.68
N LYS A 42 -2.96 -4.04 14.68
CA LYS A 42 -3.40 -3.89 16.07
C LYS A 42 -4.62 -2.95 16.23
N ASN A 43 -4.85 -2.08 15.26
CA ASN A 43 -5.96 -1.12 15.18
C ASN A 43 -7.26 -1.73 14.60
N GLY A 44 -7.27 -3.00 14.19
CA GLY A 44 -8.44 -3.68 13.61
C GLY A 44 -8.67 -3.41 12.12
N PHE A 45 -7.70 -2.80 11.43
CA PHE A 45 -7.73 -2.61 9.98
C PHE A 45 -6.75 -3.55 9.27
N PRO A 46 -7.00 -3.90 8.00
CA PRO A 46 -6.01 -4.66 7.24
C PRO A 46 -4.75 -3.83 7.02
N LYS A 47 -3.61 -4.51 6.83
CA LYS A 47 -2.34 -3.86 6.51
C LYS A 47 -2.33 -3.33 5.07
N SER A 48 -2.17 -2.03 4.91
CA SER A 48 -2.02 -1.39 3.58
C SER A 48 -0.83 -1.95 2.80
N VAL A 49 -1.06 -2.24 1.53
CA VAL A 49 -0.04 -2.72 0.56
C VAL A 49 0.15 -1.77 -0.62
N GLY A 50 -0.63 -0.69 -0.70
CA GLY A 50 -0.57 0.29 -1.79
C GLY A 50 -1.85 1.13 -1.89
N ILE A 51 -2.11 1.70 -3.07
CA ILE A 51 -3.32 2.51 -3.32
C ILE A 51 -4.51 1.66 -3.74
N VAL A 52 -4.28 0.43 -4.25
CA VAL A 52 -5.33 -0.57 -4.48
C VAL A 52 -5.05 -1.75 -3.57
N ASN A 53 -6.03 -2.09 -2.73
CA ASN A 53 -5.93 -3.15 -1.73
C ASN A 53 -7.12 -4.10 -1.90
N ASP A 54 -6.94 -5.18 -2.66
CA ASP A 54 -8.02 -6.09 -3.07
C ASP A 54 -8.14 -7.32 -2.16
N TYR A 55 -8.41 -7.13 -0.86
CA TYR A 55 -8.52 -8.27 0.07
C TYR A 55 -9.77 -9.12 -0.20
N GLY A 56 -10.83 -8.53 -0.76
CA GLY A 56 -12.03 -9.25 -1.18
C GLY A 56 -11.90 -9.94 -2.55
N GLN A 57 -10.73 -9.88 -3.18
CA GLN A 57 -10.40 -10.55 -4.45
C GLN A 57 -11.46 -10.33 -5.55
N ILE A 58 -11.90 -9.09 -5.73
CA ILE A 58 -12.96 -8.76 -6.71
C ILE A 58 -12.41 -8.36 -8.07
N PHE A 59 -11.12 -8.04 -8.16
CA PHE A 59 -10.47 -7.67 -9.42
C PHE A 59 -9.70 -8.86 -10.00
N SER A 60 -9.72 -8.98 -11.33
CA SER A 60 -8.72 -9.78 -12.04
C SER A 60 -7.34 -9.10 -11.95
N GLU A 61 -6.27 -9.86 -12.18
CA GLU A 61 -4.89 -9.33 -12.20
C GLU A 61 -4.76 -8.13 -13.16
N THR A 62 -5.35 -8.21 -14.35
CA THR A 62 -5.34 -7.13 -15.33
C THR A 62 -6.09 -5.89 -14.83
N GLN A 63 -7.27 -6.04 -14.23
CA GLN A 63 -8.03 -4.92 -13.66
C GLN A 63 -7.28 -4.27 -12.50
N TYR A 64 -6.66 -5.06 -11.63
CA TYR A 64 -5.84 -4.56 -10.52
C TYR A 64 -4.68 -3.70 -11.05
N LEU A 65 -3.94 -4.20 -12.05
CA LEU A 65 -2.81 -3.49 -12.64
C LEU A 65 -3.23 -2.21 -13.36
N GLU A 66 -4.30 -2.25 -14.15
CA GLU A 66 -4.85 -1.09 -14.85
C GLU A 66 -5.35 -0.03 -13.87
N LEU A 67 -6.13 -0.41 -12.86
CA LEU A 67 -6.63 0.51 -11.83
C LEU A 67 -5.48 1.14 -11.06
N THR A 68 -4.51 0.33 -10.62
CA THR A 68 -3.33 0.81 -9.91
C THR A 68 -2.56 1.84 -10.74
N LYS A 69 -2.34 1.57 -12.02
CA LYS A 69 -1.68 2.50 -12.93
C LYS A 69 -2.45 3.83 -13.04
N VAL A 70 -3.74 3.77 -13.32
CA VAL A 70 -4.59 4.96 -13.48
C VAL A 70 -4.56 5.83 -12.21
N LEU A 71 -4.66 5.21 -11.04
CA LEU A 71 -4.70 5.95 -9.78
C LEU A 71 -3.34 6.57 -9.40
N TYR A 72 -2.21 5.90 -9.70
CA TYR A 72 -0.88 6.51 -9.53
C TYR A 72 -0.64 7.66 -10.52
N GLU A 73 -1.07 7.52 -11.77
CA GLU A 73 -1.01 8.60 -12.76
C GLU A 73 -1.84 9.81 -12.30
N TYR A 74 -3.05 9.58 -11.77
CA TYR A 74 -3.89 10.62 -11.20
C TYR A 74 -3.24 11.33 -10.00
N ASP A 75 -2.66 10.58 -9.07
CA ASP A 75 -1.93 11.15 -7.93
C ASP A 75 -0.75 12.00 -8.40
N SER A 76 0.08 11.48 -9.31
CA SER A 76 1.24 12.22 -9.82
C SER A 76 0.88 13.53 -10.53
N THR A 77 -0.27 13.60 -11.20
CA THR A 77 -0.68 14.74 -12.02
C THR A 77 -1.52 15.76 -11.25
N THR A 78 -2.21 15.35 -10.19
CA THR A 78 -3.12 16.22 -9.43
C THR A 78 -2.69 16.45 -7.98
N THR A 79 -1.69 15.69 -7.51
CA THR A 79 -1.27 15.54 -6.11
C THR A 79 -2.35 14.99 -5.19
N ARG A 80 -3.49 14.50 -5.72
CA ARG A 80 -4.61 13.94 -4.96
C ARG A 80 -4.54 12.43 -4.96
N GLN A 81 -4.61 11.83 -3.78
CA GLN A 81 -4.51 10.38 -3.65
C GLN A 81 -5.89 9.74 -3.55
N ILE A 82 -6.12 8.69 -4.34
CA ILE A 82 -7.31 7.85 -4.24
C ILE A 82 -6.86 6.45 -3.83
N ALA A 83 -7.35 5.98 -2.68
CA ALA A 83 -7.18 4.60 -2.24
C ALA A 83 -8.45 3.79 -2.48
N VAL A 84 -8.33 2.62 -3.09
CA VAL A 84 -9.43 1.66 -3.31
C VAL A 84 -9.17 0.42 -2.48
N ILE A 85 -10.14 0.05 -1.65
CA ILE A 85 -10.04 -1.07 -0.72
C ILE A 85 -11.25 -1.97 -0.91
N THR A 86 -11.01 -3.28 -1.00
CA THR A 86 -12.05 -4.30 -1.07
C THR A 86 -11.88 -5.23 0.12
N ILE A 87 -12.96 -5.54 0.81
CA ILE A 87 -12.97 -6.32 2.06
C ILE A 87 -14.21 -7.19 2.12
N ASP A 88 -14.15 -8.26 2.91
CA ASP A 88 -15.30 -9.15 3.11
C ASP A 88 -16.16 -8.77 4.31
N SER A 89 -15.67 -7.91 5.20
CA SER A 89 -16.37 -7.51 6.41
C SER A 89 -15.94 -6.13 6.87
N ILE A 90 -16.89 -5.35 7.39
CA ILE A 90 -16.64 -4.08 8.09
C ILE A 90 -16.65 -4.26 9.62
N ALA A 91 -16.82 -5.47 10.13
CA ALA A 91 -16.91 -5.70 11.57
C ALA A 91 -15.65 -5.16 12.30
N PRO A 92 -15.79 -4.58 13.50
CA PRO A 92 -17.03 -4.45 14.30
C PRO A 92 -17.89 -3.23 13.94
N TYR A 93 -17.59 -2.52 12.86
CA TYR A 93 -18.37 -1.35 12.44
C TYR A 93 -19.78 -1.75 11.99
N LYS A 94 -20.74 -0.87 12.24
CA LYS A 94 -22.13 -1.01 11.77
C LYS A 94 -22.45 -0.17 10.53
N ASN A 95 -21.53 0.74 10.18
CA ASN A 95 -21.71 1.74 9.15
C ASN A 95 -20.40 1.82 8.33
N ILE A 96 -20.51 1.64 7.01
CA ILE A 96 -19.35 1.53 6.12
C ILE A 96 -18.69 2.91 5.87
N GLU A 97 -19.45 4.00 5.96
CA GLU A 97 -18.95 5.36 5.80
C GLU A 97 -17.99 5.73 6.94
N LYS A 98 -18.35 5.37 8.18
CA LYS A 98 -17.47 5.52 9.34
C LYS A 98 -16.23 4.64 9.22
N TYR A 99 -16.39 3.39 8.79
CA TYR A 99 -15.26 2.50 8.53
C TYR A 99 -14.29 3.13 7.51
N ALA A 100 -14.79 3.62 6.38
CA ALA A 100 -13.98 4.23 5.34
C ALA A 100 -13.26 5.50 5.81
N SER A 101 -13.94 6.34 6.58
CA SER A 101 -13.32 7.55 7.15
C SER A 101 -12.22 7.21 8.16
N ASP A 102 -12.46 6.27 9.07
CA ASP A 102 -11.47 5.89 10.08
C ASP A 102 -10.27 5.18 9.43
N LEU A 103 -10.52 4.30 8.44
CA LEU A 103 -9.47 3.65 7.66
C LEU A 103 -8.60 4.68 6.92
N GLY A 104 -9.22 5.67 6.26
CA GLY A 104 -8.49 6.72 5.56
C GLY A 104 -7.59 7.55 6.46
N ASN A 105 -8.07 7.86 7.68
CA ASN A 105 -7.28 8.56 8.68
C ASN A 105 -6.13 7.70 9.21
N GLU A 106 -6.40 6.41 9.51
CA GLU A 106 -5.38 5.48 10.00
C GLU A 106 -4.27 5.27 8.98
N TRP A 107 -4.64 5.10 7.70
CA TRP A 107 -3.68 4.90 6.62
C TRP A 107 -3.02 6.19 6.14
N GLY A 108 -3.48 7.36 6.60
CA GLY A 108 -2.97 8.65 6.20
C GLY A 108 -3.11 8.90 4.69
N VAL A 109 -4.28 8.59 4.13
CA VAL A 109 -4.53 8.74 2.69
C VAL A 109 -4.54 10.23 2.31
N GLY A 110 -3.71 10.60 1.33
CA GLY A 110 -3.45 11.98 0.91
C GLY A 110 -2.27 12.63 1.63
N ALA A 111 -1.93 13.85 1.23
CA ALA A 111 -0.87 14.59 1.91
C ALA A 111 -1.41 15.23 3.20
N ALA A 112 -0.69 15.06 4.31
CA ALA A 112 -1.14 15.48 5.65
C ALA A 112 -1.46 16.98 5.76
N ASP A 113 -0.76 17.82 5.00
CA ASP A 113 -0.98 19.27 4.94
C ASP A 113 -2.13 19.66 4.00
N LYS A 114 -2.40 18.84 2.97
CA LYS A 114 -3.39 19.13 1.93
C LYS A 114 -4.75 18.50 2.19
N ASN A 115 -4.83 17.43 3.00
CA ASN A 115 -6.06 16.67 3.25
C ASN A 115 -6.80 16.28 1.97
N ASN A 116 -6.06 15.91 0.93
CA ASN A 116 -6.56 15.72 -0.42
C ASN A 116 -6.70 14.24 -0.81
N GLY A 117 -6.88 13.39 0.18
CA GLY A 117 -7.13 11.96 0.03
C GLY A 117 -8.60 11.65 -0.19
N LEU A 118 -8.87 10.59 -0.95
CA LEU A 118 -10.18 9.98 -1.12
C LEU A 118 -10.04 8.47 -0.95
N VAL A 119 -10.96 7.88 -0.20
CA VAL A 119 -10.99 6.45 0.08
C VAL A 119 -12.29 5.87 -0.46
N ILE A 120 -12.17 4.79 -1.23
CA ILE A 120 -13.30 3.99 -1.70
C ILE A 120 -13.20 2.62 -1.04
N VAL A 121 -14.21 2.26 -0.24
CA VAL A 121 -14.31 0.93 0.38
C VAL A 121 -15.46 0.17 -0.25
N ILE A 122 -15.19 -1.04 -0.72
CA ILE A 122 -16.17 -1.97 -1.30
C ILE A 122 -16.26 -3.20 -0.40
N CYS A 123 -17.42 -3.42 0.22
CA CYS A 123 -17.74 -4.69 0.88
C CYS A 123 -18.79 -5.45 0.07
N LYS A 124 -18.34 -6.40 -0.75
CA LYS A 124 -19.23 -7.18 -1.62
C LYS A 124 -20.20 -8.06 -0.82
N PRO A 125 -19.79 -8.80 0.23
CA PRO A 125 -20.72 -9.55 1.08
C PRO A 125 -21.73 -8.65 1.80
N CYS A 126 -21.31 -7.46 2.24
CA CYS A 126 -22.20 -6.47 2.87
C CYS A 126 -23.16 -5.81 1.86
N ARG A 127 -22.88 -5.88 0.55
CA ARG A 127 -23.53 -5.12 -0.52
C ARG A 127 -23.48 -3.60 -0.29
N GLN A 128 -22.34 -3.11 0.21
CA GLN A 128 -22.16 -1.71 0.55
C GLN A 128 -20.89 -1.17 -0.09
N ILE A 129 -20.94 0.12 -0.47
CA ILE A 129 -19.80 0.89 -0.94
C ILE A 129 -19.83 2.22 -0.18
N ALA A 130 -18.67 2.68 0.29
CA ALA A 130 -18.51 4.01 0.85
C ALA A 130 -17.41 4.77 0.14
N ILE A 131 -17.61 6.09 0.06
CA ILE A 131 -16.58 7.04 -0.34
C ILE A 131 -16.39 8.00 0.83
N ALA A 132 -15.15 8.10 1.32
CA ALA A 132 -14.75 9.08 2.31
C ALA A 132 -13.72 10.03 1.69
N THR A 133 -13.83 11.32 2.00
CA THR A 133 -12.97 12.35 1.40
C THR A 133 -12.36 13.23 2.48
N GLY A 134 -11.09 13.60 2.32
CA GLY A 134 -10.45 14.61 3.18
C GLY A 134 -10.96 16.03 2.87
N LEU A 135 -10.80 16.96 3.81
CA LEU A 135 -11.31 18.33 3.67
C LEU A 135 -10.73 19.09 2.45
N GLY A 136 -9.53 18.74 2.00
CA GLY A 136 -8.90 19.35 0.82
C GLY A 136 -9.50 18.95 -0.53
N THR A 137 -10.45 18.00 -0.56
CA THR A 137 -11.11 17.57 -1.80
C THR A 137 -12.31 18.45 -2.18
N GLU A 138 -12.73 19.38 -1.31
CA GLU A 138 -13.90 20.23 -1.53
C GLU A 138 -13.85 21.04 -2.83
N GLN A 139 -12.65 21.38 -3.31
CA GLN A 139 -12.43 22.13 -4.54
C GLN A 139 -12.83 21.37 -5.82
N VAL A 140 -13.09 20.06 -5.73
CA VAL A 140 -13.42 19.21 -6.89
C VAL A 140 -14.91 19.30 -7.27
N TYR A 141 -15.79 19.59 -6.31
CA TYR A 141 -17.24 19.55 -6.50
C TYR A 141 -17.92 20.94 -6.46
N ARG A 142 -17.13 22.02 -6.54
CA ARG A 142 -17.62 23.39 -6.72
C ARG A 142 -17.46 23.83 -8.16
#